data_AF-A0A933EMK1-F1
#
_entry.id   AF-A0A933EMK1-F1
#
_cell.length_a   1.000
_cell.length_b   1.000
_cell.length_c   1.000
_cell.angle_alpha   90.00
_cell.angle_beta   90.00
_cell.angle_gamma   90.00
#
_symmetry.space_group_name_H-M   'P 1'
#
loop_
_entity.id
_entity.type
_entity.pdbx_description
1 polymer ?
#
loop_
_entity_poly.entity_id
_entity_poly.type
_entity_poly.pdbx_seq_one_letter_code
_entity_poly.pdbx_strand_id
1 'polypeptide(L)' 'RQAHWLTEMPRRVDVVYSLELNEWQGEVRLQMNVKDMRRSIV' A
#
# COMPACT_ATOMS: atom_id res chain seq x y z
N ARG A 1 1.09 12.59 -10.63
CA ARG A 1 2.04 13.04 -9.58
C ARG A 1 2.36 11.88 -8.61
N GLN A 2 2.75 10.70 -9.13
CA GLN A 2 3.37 9.61 -8.34
C GLN A 2 4.84 9.35 -8.76
N ALA A 3 5.28 9.82 -9.93
CA ALA A 3 6.63 9.55 -10.46
C ALA A 3 7.79 10.06 -9.57
N HIS A 4 7.58 11.14 -8.80
CA HIS A 4 8.61 11.68 -7.90
C HIS A 4 8.95 10.74 -6.73
N TRP A 5 8.02 9.87 -6.34
CA TRP A 5 8.25 8.88 -5.28
C TRP A 5 9.21 7.78 -5.71
N LEU A 6 9.33 7.48 -7.01
CA LEU A 6 10.22 6.43 -7.49
C LEU A 6 11.70 6.78 -7.27
N THR A 7 12.03 8.08 -7.35
CA THR A 7 13.38 8.60 -7.13
C THR A 7 13.72 8.86 -5.67
N GLU A 8 12.72 9.04 -4.79
CA GLU A 8 12.91 9.38 -3.37
C GLU A 8 12.23 8.39 -2.41
N MET A 9 11.99 7.15 -2.86
CA MET A 9 11.19 6.22 -2.07
C MET A 9 11.90 5.94 -0.73
N PRO A 10 11.27 6.28 0.42
CA PRO A 10 11.91 6.10 1.71
C PRO A 10 12.12 4.62 2.00
N ARG A 11 13.21 4.28 2.71
CA ARG A 11 13.47 2.89 3.14
C ARG A 11 12.34 2.29 4.00
N ARG A 12 11.56 3.15 4.68
CA ARG A 12 10.42 2.77 5.51
C ARG A 12 9.28 3.77 5.34
N VAL A 13 8.06 3.27 5.23
CA VAL A 13 6.83 4.06 5.11
C VAL A 13 5.80 3.59 6.12
N ASP A 14 5.07 4.53 6.71
CA ASP A 14 3.85 4.24 7.46
C ASP A 14 2.69 4.28 6.47
N VAL A 15 1.75 3.34 6.59
CA VAL A 15 0.65 3.16 5.64
C VAL A 15 -0.68 3.10 6.38
N VAL A 16 -1.67 3.84 5.87
CA VAL A 16 -3.07 3.70 6.27
C VAL A 16 -3.74 2.77 5.27
N TYR A 17 -4.31 1.66 5.74
CA TYR A 17 -4.86 0.61 4.88
C TYR A 17 -6.15 0.01 5.41
N SER A 18 -6.91 -0.64 4.54
CA SER A 18 -7.92 -1.64 4.88
C SER A 18 -7.46 -3.04 4.44
N LEU A 19 -7.84 -4.05 5.22
CA LEU A 19 -7.69 -5.46 4.82
C LEU A 19 -9.03 -5.95 4.31
N GLU A 20 -9.02 -6.48 3.10
CA GLU A 20 -10.22 -6.95 2.42
C GLU A 20 -9.93 -8.31 1.77
N LEU A 21 -10.94 -9.19 1.76
CA LEU A 21 -10.90 -10.40 0.95
C LEU A 21 -11.35 -10.02 -0.45
N ASN A 22 -10.54 -10.36 -1.45
CA ASN A 22 -10.90 -10.22 -2.85
C ASN A 22 -11.14 -11.60 -3.45
N GLU A 23 -12.33 -11.80 -3.98
CA GLU A 23 -12.70 -13.00 -4.71
C GLU A 23 -12.68 -12.71 -6.21
N TRP A 24 -11.78 -13.38 -6.93
CA TRP A 24 -11.68 -13.26 -8.37
C TRP A 24 -11.48 -14.62 -9.02
N GLN A 25 -12.34 -14.97 -9.99
CA GLN A 25 -12.33 -16.27 -10.66
C GLN A 25 -12.39 -17.46 -9.68
N GLY A 26 -13.12 -17.31 -8.57
CA GLY A 26 -13.25 -18.32 -7.52
C GLY A 26 -12.06 -18.42 -6.56
N GLU A 27 -11.01 -17.61 -6.75
CA GLU A 27 -9.86 -17.54 -5.86
C GLU A 27 -10.04 -16.41 -4.85
N VAL A 28 -9.93 -16.73 -3.56
CA VAL A 28 -10.00 -15.76 -2.47
C VAL A 28 -8.59 -15.36 -2.05
N ARG A 29 -8.31 -14.07 -2.08
CA ARG A 29 -7.02 -13.51 -1.66
C ARG A 29 -7.21 -12.40 -0.65
N LEU A 30 -6.42 -12.43 0.42
CA LEU A 30 -6.32 -11.28 1.31
C LEU A 30 -5.57 -10.16 0.59
N GLN A 31 -6.18 -8.98 0.53
CA GLN A 31 -5.61 -7.80 -0.07
C GLN A 31 -5.52 -6.67 0.94
N MET A 32 -4.43 -5.92 0.84
CA MET A 32 -4.22 -4.69 1.60
C MET A 32 -4.45 -3.52 0.66
N ASN A 33 -5.56 -2.82 0.87
CA ASN A 33 -5.91 -1.64 0.09
C ASN A 33 -5.35 -0.40 0.78
N VAL A 34 -4.33 0.21 0.17
CA VAL A 34 -3.65 1.41 0.69
C VAL A 34 -4.49 2.64 0.42
N LYS A 35 -4.80 3.39 1.48
CA LYS A 35 -5.56 4.65 1.41
C LYS A 35 -4.65 5.87 1.44
N ASP A 36 -3.56 5.79 2.20
CA ASP A 36 -2.53 6.83 2.28
C ASP A 36 -1.19 6.23 2.72
N MET A 37 -0.09 6.91 2.42
CA MET A 37 1.25 6.51 2.83
C MET A 37 2.16 7.72 3.05
N ARG A 38 3.03 7.62 4.06
CA ARG A 38 4.02 8.65 4.39
C ARG A 38 5.35 8.04 4.77
N ARG A 39 6.42 8.83 4.71
CA ARG A 39 7.73 8.43 5.23
C ARG A 39 7.62 8.10 6.72
N SER A 40 8.18 6.96 7.12
CA SER A 40 8.24 6.55 8.52
C SER A 40 9.32 7.35 9.28
N ILE A 41 9.06 7.63 10.55
CA ILE A 41 9.92 8.46 11.44
C ILE A 41 10.63 7.58 12.50
N VAL A 42 10.65 6.26 12.31
CA VAL A 42 11.30 5.31 13.23
C VAL A 42 12.82 5.35 13.09
#